data_AF-A0AAV6ZV98-F1
#
_entry.id   AF-A0AAV6ZV98-F1
#
_cell.length_a   1.000
_cell.length_b   1.000
_cell.length_c   1.000
_cell.angle_alpha   90.00
_cell.angle_beta   90.00
_cell.angle_gamma   90.00
#
_symmetry.space_group_name_H-M   'P 1'
#
loop_
_entity.id
_entity.type
_entity.pdbx_description
1 polymer ?
#
loop_
_entity_poly.entity_id
_entity_poly.type
_entity_poly.pdbx_seq_one_letter_code
_entity_poly.pdbx_strand_id
1 'polypeptide(L)'
;MACPHSEEENLESCNNMLYPKEDKENRILLYACRNCDYQQEADNSCIYVNKITHEVDELTQIIADVSQDPTLPRTEDHPCAKCGHKEAVFFQSHSARAEDAMRLYYVCTAPHCGHRWTE
;
A
#
# COMPACT_ATOMS: atom_id res chain seq x y z
N MET A 1 14.46 14.59 3.55
CA MET A 1 13.58 13.70 4.33
C MET A 1 12.29 13.58 3.55
N ALA A 2 12.01 12.40 2.98
CA ALA A 2 10.73 12.14 2.33
C ALA A 2 9.73 11.77 3.42
N CYS A 3 8.61 12.49 3.52
CA CYS A 3 7.57 12.22 4.50
C CYS A 3 6.80 10.95 4.06
N PRO A 4 6.96 9.82 4.75
CA PRO A 4 6.34 8.58 4.35
C PRO A 4 4.91 8.58 4.88
N HIS A 5 3.97 9.04 4.06
CA HIS A 5 2.52 9.02 4.32
C HIS A 5 2.05 9.93 5.46
N SER A 6 0.88 10.53 5.29
CA SER A 6 0.14 11.14 6.39
C SER A 6 -0.54 10.02 7.17
N GLU A 7 -0.04 9.71 8.35
CA GLU A 7 -0.59 8.66 9.21
C GLU A 7 -1.85 9.19 9.93
N GLU A 8 -2.94 8.42 9.89
CA GLU A 8 -4.17 8.73 10.61
C GLU A 8 -4.08 8.19 12.03
N GLU A 9 -3.68 9.04 12.97
CA GLU A 9 -3.50 8.68 14.37
C GLU A 9 -4.80 8.85 15.18
N ASN A 10 -5.23 7.78 15.84
CA ASN A 10 -6.42 7.76 16.70
C ASN A 10 -6.02 7.58 18.16
N LEU A 11 -6.72 8.27 19.05
CA LEU A 11 -6.54 8.13 20.49
C LEU A 11 -7.12 6.81 21.00
N GLU A 12 -6.32 5.95 21.64
CA GLU A 12 -6.76 4.63 22.13
C GLU A 12 -7.96 4.67 23.11
N SER A 13 -8.06 5.72 23.93
CA SER A 13 -9.11 5.80 24.96
C SER A 13 -10.47 6.27 24.44
N CYS A 14 -10.51 7.00 23.32
CA CYS A 14 -11.74 7.57 22.77
C CYS A 14 -12.01 7.18 21.31
N ASN A 15 -11.08 6.48 20.65
CA ASN A 15 -11.11 6.11 19.23
C ASN A 15 -11.50 7.28 18.30
N ASN A 16 -11.11 8.51 18.67
CA ASN A 16 -11.35 9.71 17.88
C ASN A 16 -10.07 10.11 17.17
N MET A 17 -10.23 10.61 15.93
CA MET A 17 -9.14 11.14 15.13
C MET A 17 -8.51 12.35 15.82
N LEU A 18 -7.18 12.36 15.90
CA LEU A 18 -6.43 13.51 16.39
C LEU A 18 -6.20 14.53 15.27
N TYR A 19 -6.26 15.81 15.62
CA TYR A 19 -6.06 16.92 14.69
C TYR A 19 -4.78 17.68 14.99
N PRO A 20 -4.04 18.12 13.95
CA PRO A 20 -2.82 18.90 14.13
C PRO A 20 -3.13 20.25 14.78
N LYS A 21 -2.33 20.63 15.79
CA LYS A 21 -2.42 21.85 16.58
C LYS A 21 -1.01 22.38 16.85
N GLU A 22 -0.81 23.68 16.66
CA GLU A 22 0.47 24.35 16.96
C GLU A 22 0.54 24.73 18.45
N ASP A 23 1.65 24.39 19.13
CA ASP A 23 2.07 25.04 20.38
C ASP A 23 3.04 26.18 20.05
N LYS A 24 2.55 27.42 20.20
CA LYS A 24 3.29 28.64 19.81
C LYS A 24 4.46 28.97 20.74
N GLU A 25 4.41 28.55 22.00
CA GLU A 25 5.44 28.87 22.98
C GLU A 25 6.68 28.01 22.72
N ASN A 26 6.47 26.70 22.55
CA ASN A 26 7.54 25.73 22.32
C ASN A 26 7.86 25.52 20.83
N ARG A 27 7.02 26.03 19.92
CA ARG A 27 7.12 25.87 18.45
C ARG A 27 7.13 24.40 18.03
N ILE A 28 6.30 23.59 18.69
CA ILE A 28 6.14 22.16 18.41
C ILE A 28 4.77 21.90 17.78
N LEU A 29 4.70 20.84 16.96
CA LEU A 29 3.45 20.33 16.41
C LEU A 29 2.86 19.32 17.40
N LEU A 30 1.60 19.51 17.75
CA LEU A 30 0.83 18.60 18.59
C LEU A 30 -0.31 17.96 17.80
N TYR A 31 -0.70 16.76 18.18
CA TYR A 31 -1.95 16.12 17.79
C TYR A 31 -2.93 16.18 18.97
N ALA A 32 -4.11 16.77 18.76
CA ALA A 32 -5.10 17.01 19.80
C ALA A 32 -6.48 16.47 19.42
N CYS A 33 -7.16 15.89 20.40
CA CYS A 33 -8.55 15.44 20.24
C CYS A 33 -9.51 16.64 20.31
N ARG A 34 -10.63 16.60 19.58
CA ARG A 34 -11.69 17.63 19.68
C ARG A 34 -12.72 17.34 20.78
N ASN A 35 -12.79 16.08 21.22
CA ASN A 35 -13.83 15.59 22.12
C ASN A 35 -13.33 15.41 23.56
N CYS A 36 -12.03 15.54 23.81
CA CYS A 36 -11.41 15.49 25.14
C CYS A 36 -10.15 16.34 25.17
N ASP A 37 -9.56 16.52 26.36
CA ASP A 37 -8.37 17.36 26.58
C ASP A 37 -7.03 16.67 26.24
N TYR A 38 -7.09 15.53 25.54
CA TYR A 38 -5.90 14.79 25.16
C TYR A 38 -5.12 15.53 24.07
N GLN A 39 -3.80 15.59 24.26
CA GLN A 39 -2.84 16.14 23.32
C GLN A 39 -1.52 15.38 23.43
N GLN A 40 -0.85 15.16 22.31
CA GLN A 40 0.47 14.54 22.23
C GLN A 40 1.38 15.28 21.25
N GLU A 41 2.70 15.14 21.39
CA GLU A 41 3.66 15.68 20.43
C GLU A 41 3.69 14.85 19.16
N ALA A 42 3.79 15.51 18.00
CA ALA A 42 3.86 14.83 16.72
C ALA A 42 5.28 14.36 16.41
N ASP A 43 5.46 13.07 16.15
CA ASP A 43 6.74 12.49 15.74
C ASP A 43 7.17 12.97 14.34
N ASN A 44 6.21 13.29 13.48
CA ASN A 44 6.43 13.76 12.12
C ASN A 44 5.81 15.14 11.90
N SER A 45 6.58 16.08 11.36
CA SER A 45 6.11 17.44 11.03
C SER A 45 5.22 17.48 9.77
N CYS A 46 5.06 16.37 9.07
CA CYS A 46 4.27 16.30 7.85
C CYS A 46 2.78 16.06 8.11
N ILE A 47 1.99 17.12 7.98
CA ILE A 47 0.55 17.06 8.22
C ILE A 47 -0.20 16.46 7.02
N TYR A 48 0.23 16.78 5.80
CA TYR A 48 -0.48 16.39 4.59
C TYR A 48 0.48 16.21 3.42
N VAL A 49 0.26 15.15 2.65
CA VAL A 49 0.96 14.88 1.40
C VAL A 49 -0.06 14.64 0.30
N ASN A 50 0.01 15.43 -0.78
CA ASN A 50 -0.71 15.14 -2.01
C ASN A 50 0.22 14.41 -2.99
N LYS A 51 0.06 13.09 -3.11
CA LYS A 51 0.79 12.29 -4.11
C LYS A 51 0.08 12.39 -5.47
N ILE A 52 0.50 13.36 -6.28
CA ILE A 52 -0.06 13.62 -7.62
C ILE A 52 0.22 12.44 -8.56
N THR A 53 1.43 11.88 -8.50
CA THR A 53 1.80 10.62 -9.17
C THR A 53 1.61 9.49 -8.18
N HIS A 54 0.63 8.63 -8.45
CA HIS A 54 0.33 7.50 -7.60
C HIS A 54 1.05 6.28 -8.18
N GLU A 55 2.34 6.13 -7.86
CA GLU A 55 3.06 4.86 -7.96
C GLU A 55 2.55 3.97 -6.82
N VAL A 56 1.30 3.52 -6.92
CA VAL A 56 0.89 2.36 -6.12
C VAL A 56 1.68 1.22 -6.71
N ASP A 57 2.42 0.51 -5.86
CA ASP A 57 2.94 -0.78 -6.27
C ASP A 57 1.71 -1.68 -6.49
N GLU A 58 1.23 -1.78 -7.75
CA GLU A 58 0.02 -2.54 -8.09
C GLU A 58 0.17 -4.00 -7.63
N LEU A 59 1.41 -4.51 -7.49
CA LEU A 59 1.66 -5.81 -6.89
C LEU A 59 1.10 -5.90 -5.47
N THR A 60 1.08 -4.82 -4.67
CA THR A 60 0.50 -4.84 -3.32
C THR A 60 -1.01 -5.06 -3.32
N GLN A 61 -1.71 -4.75 -4.42
CA GLN A 61 -3.14 -4.98 -4.58
C GLN A 61 -3.46 -6.39 -5.10
N ILE A 62 -2.46 -7.11 -5.61
CA ILE A 62 -2.64 -8.46 -6.13
C ILE A 62 -2.64 -9.47 -4.99
N ILE A 63 -3.79 -10.13 -4.81
CA ILE A 63 -3.97 -11.22 -3.85
C ILE A 63 -3.40 -12.50 -4.44
N ALA A 64 -2.64 -13.28 -3.67
CA ALA A 64 -2.03 -14.52 -4.16
C ALA A 64 -3.05 -15.60 -4.59
N ASP A 65 -4.27 -15.54 -4.06
CA ASP A 65 -5.35 -16.50 -4.31
C ASP A 65 -5.87 -16.47 -5.75
N VAL A 66 -5.54 -15.43 -6.53
CA VAL A 66 -5.83 -15.41 -7.97
C VAL A 66 -5.18 -16.58 -8.72
N SER A 67 -4.12 -17.17 -8.16
CA SER A 67 -3.49 -18.38 -8.71
C SER A 67 -4.42 -19.61 -8.74
N GLN A 68 -5.52 -19.59 -7.98
CA GLN A 68 -6.51 -20.66 -7.92
C GLN A 68 -7.66 -20.48 -8.93
N ASP A 69 -7.76 -19.32 -9.58
CA ASP A 69 -8.81 -19.06 -10.55
C ASP A 69 -8.58 -19.90 -11.83
N PRO A 70 -9.48 -20.83 -12.18
CA PRO A 70 -9.33 -21.68 -13.37
C PRO A 70 -9.57 -20.92 -14.68
N THR A 71 -10.11 -19.70 -14.63
CA THR A 71 -10.40 -18.87 -15.80
C THR A 71 -9.20 -18.03 -16.24
N LEU A 72 -8.20 -17.87 -15.38
CA LEU A 72 -6.99 -17.12 -15.71
C LEU A 72 -5.99 -17.99 -16.48
N PRO A 73 -5.30 -17.41 -17.49
CA PRO A 73 -4.32 -18.14 -18.28
C PRO A 73 -3.06 -18.42 -17.47
N ARG A 74 -2.40 -19.54 -17.80
CA ARG A 74 -1.15 -20.01 -17.18
C ARG A 74 -0.03 -20.07 -18.21
N THR A 75 1.19 -19.82 -17.77
CA THR A 75 2.42 -19.96 -18.57
C THR A 75 3.50 -20.67 -17.76
N GLU A 76 4.37 -21.40 -18.46
CA GLU A 76 5.60 -21.98 -17.90
C GLU A 76 6.88 -21.22 -18.34
N ASP A 77 6.72 -20.20 -19.19
CA ASP A 77 7.82 -19.47 -19.82
C ASP A 77 8.51 -18.50 -18.85
N HIS A 78 7.79 -18.07 -17.80
CA HIS A 78 8.27 -17.14 -16.78
C HIS A 78 8.36 -17.84 -15.41
N PRO A 79 9.48 -18.54 -15.11
CA PRO A 79 9.63 -19.25 -13.85
C PRO A 79 9.76 -18.27 -12.68
N CYS A 80 9.20 -18.66 -11.53
CA CYS A 80 9.23 -17.86 -10.31
C CYS A 80 10.66 -17.68 -9.79
N ALA A 81 11.12 -16.43 -9.68
CA ALA A 81 12.46 -16.10 -9.16
C ALA A 81 12.66 -16.49 -7.67
N LYS A 82 11.57 -16.65 -6.91
CA LYS A 82 11.63 -16.94 -5.46
C LYS A 82 11.77 -18.43 -5.14
N CYS A 83 11.01 -19.30 -5.83
CA CYS A 83 10.99 -20.74 -5.54
C CYS A 83 11.42 -21.63 -6.72
N GLY A 84 11.62 -21.06 -7.91
CA GLY A 84 11.97 -21.80 -9.11
C GLY A 84 10.83 -22.61 -9.72
N HIS A 85 9.61 -22.49 -9.21
CA HIS A 85 8.44 -23.12 -9.83
C HIS A 85 8.17 -22.52 -11.20
N LYS A 86 7.85 -23.37 -12.18
CA LYS A 86 7.76 -22.96 -13.59
C LYS A 86 6.42 -22.31 -13.93
N GLU A 87 5.35 -22.78 -13.31
CA GLU A 87 4.01 -22.31 -13.65
C GLU A 87 3.65 -21.00 -12.92
N ALA A 88 3.14 -20.05 -13.69
CA ALA A 88 2.63 -18.78 -13.20
C ALA A 88 1.29 -18.47 -13.89
N VAL A 89 0.34 -17.93 -13.11
CA VAL A 89 -0.86 -17.29 -13.65
C VAL A 89 -0.52 -15.88 -14.04
N PHE A 90 -1.05 -15.39 -15.16
CA PHE A 90 -0.84 -14.02 -15.59
C PHE A 90 -2.12 -13.29 -15.99
N PHE A 91 -2.13 -11.97 -15.82
CA PHE A 91 -3.27 -11.11 -16.17
C PHE A 91 -2.82 -9.65 -16.33
N GLN A 92 -3.66 -8.83 -16.94
CA GLN A 92 -3.49 -7.37 -17.01
C GLN A 92 -4.28 -6.71 -15.88
N SER A 93 -3.79 -5.59 -15.32
CA SER A 93 -4.56 -4.91 -14.28
C SER A 93 -5.86 -4.34 -14.85
N HIS A 94 -6.90 -4.27 -14.01
CA HIS A 94 -8.16 -3.62 -14.36
C HIS A 94 -8.10 -2.09 -14.18
N SER A 95 -6.91 -1.52 -13.98
CA SER A 95 -6.78 -0.09 -13.71
C SER A 95 -7.11 0.70 -14.98
N ALA A 96 -7.95 1.73 -14.85
CA ALA A 96 -8.35 2.57 -15.98
C ALA A 96 -7.23 3.52 -16.45
N ARG A 97 -6.01 3.36 -15.94
CA ARG A 97 -4.86 4.19 -16.27
C ARG A 97 -4.22 3.69 -17.56
N ALA A 98 -4.14 4.58 -18.54
CA ALA A 98 -3.64 4.24 -19.87
C ALA A 98 -2.17 3.76 -19.87
N GLU A 99 -1.38 4.15 -18.86
CA GLU A 99 0.02 3.75 -18.72
C GLU A 99 0.19 2.27 -18.30
N ASP A 100 -0.81 1.68 -17.61
CA ASP A 100 -0.77 0.29 -17.11
C ASP A 100 -1.45 -0.71 -18.06
N ALA A 101 -2.10 -0.23 -19.13
CA ALA A 101 -2.96 -1.02 -20.01
C ALA A 101 -2.25 -2.13 -20.82
N MET A 102 -0.91 -2.17 -20.80
CA MET A 102 -0.11 -3.18 -21.51
C MET A 102 0.78 -4.03 -20.60
N ARG A 103 0.76 -3.80 -19.29
CA ARG A 103 1.62 -4.50 -18.35
C ARG A 103 1.01 -5.82 -17.92
N LEU A 104 1.82 -6.88 -17.93
CA LEU A 104 1.43 -8.19 -17.43
C LEU A 104 1.92 -8.40 -16.00
N TYR A 105 1.02 -8.91 -15.18
CA TYR A 105 1.27 -9.34 -13.82
C TYR A 105 1.31 -10.85 -13.76
N TYR A 106 2.24 -11.38 -12.97
CA TYR A 106 2.45 -12.81 -12.79
C TYR A 106 2.33 -13.18 -11.32
N VAL A 107 1.69 -14.31 -11.05
CA VAL A 107 1.55 -14.89 -9.71
C VAL A 107 1.94 -16.36 -9.76
N CYS A 108 2.87 -16.76 -8.90
CA CYS A 108 3.34 -18.15 -8.82
C CYS A 108 2.23 -19.07 -8.29
N THR A 109 2.01 -20.21 -8.95
CA THR A 109 0.98 -21.19 -8.58
C THR A 109 1.43 -22.20 -7.53
N ALA A 110 2.71 -22.19 -7.16
CA ALA A 110 3.24 -23.09 -6.14
C ALA A 110 2.56 -22.84 -4.77
N PRO A 111 2.08 -23.90 -4.10
CA PRO A 111 1.49 -23.76 -2.78
C PRO A 111 2.50 -23.12 -1.82
N HIS A 112 2.04 -22.12 -1.07
CA HIS A 112 2.84 -21.34 -0.12
C HIS A 112 3.93 -20.41 -0.71
N CYS A 113 4.02 -20.24 -2.04
CA CYS A 113 4.94 -19.25 -2.61
C CYS A 113 4.33 -17.84 -2.62
N GLY A 114 3.19 -17.69 -3.31
CA GLY A 114 2.47 -16.42 -3.46
C GLY A 114 3.32 -15.26 -4.01
N HIS A 115 4.43 -15.57 -4.67
CA HIS A 115 5.29 -14.54 -5.25
C HIS A 115 4.57 -13.91 -6.44
N ARG A 116 4.60 -12.59 -6.48
CA ARG A 116 3.96 -11.75 -7.48
C ARG A 116 5.01 -10.83 -8.05
N TRP A 117 5.05 -10.74 -9.36
CA TRP A 117 6.00 -9.92 -10.09
C TRP A 117 5.39 -9.46 -11.40
N THR A 118 6.11 -8.61 -12.10
CA THR A 118 5.73 -8.07 -13.38
C THR A 118 6.99 -7.93 -14.23
N GLU A 119 6.82 -8.00 -15.55
CA GLU A 119 7.88 -7.68 -16.50
C GLU A 119 7.85 -6.17 -16.86
#